data_AF-A0A6G8AZ33-F1
#
_entry.id   AF-A0A6G8AZ33-F1
#
_cell.length_a   1.000
_cell.length_b   1.000
_cell.length_c   1.000
_cell.angle_alpha   90.00
_cell.angle_beta   90.00
_cell.angle_gamma   90.00
#
_symmetry.space_group_name_H-M   'P 1'
#
loop_
_entity.id
_entity.type
_entity.pdbx_description
1 polymer ?
#
loop_
_entity_poly.entity_id
_entity_poly.type
_entity_poly.pdbx_seq_one_letter_code
_entity_poly.pdbx_strand_id
1 'polypeptide(L)'
;MKKILIVETNIQNYQGTHDPTGLWLGETVEFVDEIQRFGFDIDYVSPNGGFIPLDPRSMKYTDDSIMALYRNPSFIEKALRNTLKPSEVNPNDYIAIYYTGGHGVMWDFPDNKELKSIARAIYTHHGYLLSVCHGIAGLLNLKDDKGNFIIKDKNITGFTTTEEFLAGKTKIVPFLNQHVATSHGAKFQKKRFYTDFAITDGRIITGQNPFSVRSVARQFIQEIKK
;
A
#
# COMPACT_ATOMS: atom_id res chain seq x y z
N MET A 1 14.80 -9.05 -15.34
CA MET A 1 13.34 -8.90 -15.45
C MET A 1 12.93 -7.79 -14.49
N LYS A 2 12.00 -6.91 -14.88
CA LYS A 2 11.60 -5.78 -14.03
C LYS A 2 10.56 -6.26 -13.00
N LYS A 3 10.75 -5.93 -11.73
CA LYS A 3 10.00 -6.45 -10.58
C LYS A 3 8.95 -5.46 -10.06
N ILE A 4 8.13 -5.90 -9.11
CA ILE A 4 7.28 -5.04 -8.29
C ILE A 4 7.75 -5.10 -6.84
N LEU A 5 7.85 -3.93 -6.20
CA LEU A 5 8.19 -3.81 -4.78
C LEU A 5 6.92 -3.62 -3.96
N ILE A 6 6.59 -4.56 -3.08
CA ILE A 6 5.46 -4.44 -2.16
C ILE A 6 5.96 -3.92 -0.81
N VAL A 7 5.32 -2.87 -0.30
CA VAL A 7 5.65 -2.25 0.98
C VAL A 7 4.64 -2.68 2.03
N GLU A 8 5.15 -3.16 3.18
CA GLU A 8 4.37 -3.67 4.30
C GLU A 8 4.80 -2.99 5.62
N THR A 9 3.89 -2.90 6.59
CA THR A 9 4.14 -2.24 7.88
C THR A 9 4.83 -3.16 8.87
N ASN A 10 5.66 -2.60 9.76
CA ASN A 10 6.17 -3.31 10.94
C ASN A 10 5.38 -2.99 12.21
N ILE A 11 4.34 -2.14 12.14
CA ILE A 11 3.59 -1.67 13.32
C ILE A 11 2.53 -2.71 13.72
N GLN A 12 2.69 -3.25 14.92
CA GLN A 12 1.86 -4.34 15.46
C GLN A 12 0.74 -3.87 16.40
N ASN A 13 0.75 -2.60 16.84
CA ASN A 13 -0.25 -2.04 17.75
C ASN A 13 -0.63 -0.62 17.32
N TYR A 14 -1.89 -0.25 17.55
CA TYR A 14 -2.28 1.16 17.46
C TYR A 14 -1.49 1.95 18.52
N GLN A 15 -0.73 2.97 18.12
CA GLN A 15 0.16 3.69 19.02
C GLN A 15 -0.59 4.24 20.24
N GLY A 16 -0.04 4.03 21.43
CA GLY A 16 -0.67 4.44 22.70
C GLY A 16 -1.75 3.50 23.23
N THR A 17 -1.93 2.32 22.63
CA THR A 17 -2.87 1.29 23.09
C THR A 17 -2.23 -0.11 23.08
N HIS A 18 -2.95 -1.10 23.62
CA HIS A 18 -2.60 -2.52 23.49
C HIS A 18 -3.36 -3.23 22.36
N ASP A 19 -4.20 -2.50 21.62
CA ASP A 19 -4.98 -3.09 20.52
C ASP A 19 -4.03 -3.49 19.38
N PRO A 20 -4.12 -4.73 18.85
CA PRO A 20 -3.28 -5.17 17.75
C PRO A 20 -3.72 -4.59 16.40
N THR A 21 -2.75 -4.34 15.53
CA THR A 21 -2.93 -4.02 14.10
C THR A 21 -1.76 -4.62 13.30
N GLY A 22 -1.63 -4.27 12.03
CA GLY A 22 -0.57 -4.71 11.15
C GLY A 22 -0.97 -4.56 9.70
N LEU A 23 -0.34 -5.37 8.86
CA LEU A 23 -0.72 -5.58 7.47
C LEU A 23 -2.14 -6.15 7.39
N TRP A 24 -2.97 -5.60 6.50
CA TRP A 24 -4.19 -6.28 6.09
C TRP A 24 -3.86 -7.40 5.09
N LEU A 25 -3.85 -8.66 5.53
CA LEU A 25 -3.30 -9.80 4.76
C LEU A 25 -3.80 -9.87 3.31
N GLY A 26 -5.10 -9.68 3.09
CA GLY A 26 -5.70 -9.74 1.74
C GLY A 26 -5.12 -8.69 0.78
N GLU A 27 -4.65 -7.55 1.29
CA GLU A 27 -4.13 -6.47 0.45
C GLU A 27 -2.76 -6.77 -0.17
N THR A 28 -1.95 -7.64 0.47
CA THR A 28 -0.78 -8.24 -0.17
C THR A 28 -1.20 -9.42 -1.04
N VAL A 29 -1.94 -10.37 -0.47
CA VAL A 29 -2.15 -11.68 -1.09
C VAL A 29 -2.94 -11.60 -2.39
N GLU A 30 -4.02 -10.83 -2.43
CA GLU A 30 -4.81 -10.68 -3.66
C GLU A 30 -4.04 -9.93 -4.75
N PHE A 31 -3.20 -8.97 -4.36
CA PHE A 31 -2.34 -8.27 -5.31
C PHE A 31 -1.30 -9.22 -5.92
N VAL A 32 -0.64 -10.02 -5.09
CA VAL A 32 0.33 -11.04 -5.54
C VAL A 32 -0.32 -12.07 -6.47
N ASP A 33 -1.50 -12.59 -6.14
CA ASP A 33 -2.25 -13.53 -6.99
C ASP A 33 -2.53 -12.94 -8.38
N GLU A 34 -2.99 -11.69 -8.46
CA GLU A 34 -3.27 -11.05 -9.75
C GLU A 34 -1.98 -10.76 -10.55
N ILE A 35 -0.91 -10.29 -9.89
CA ILE A 35 0.35 -9.92 -10.56
C ILE A 35 1.13 -11.14 -11.07
N GLN A 36 1.24 -12.20 -10.27
CA GLN A 36 2.05 -13.38 -10.63
C GLN A 36 1.50 -14.11 -11.85
N ARG A 37 0.19 -14.01 -12.11
CA ARG A 37 -0.45 -14.52 -13.34
C ARG A 37 0.09 -13.87 -14.62
N PHE A 38 0.75 -12.72 -14.50
CA PHE A 38 1.38 -12.01 -15.63
C PHE A 38 2.91 -12.10 -15.64
N GLY A 39 3.51 -12.96 -14.80
CA GLY A 39 4.94 -13.29 -14.86
C GLY A 39 5.88 -12.24 -14.26
N PHE A 40 5.36 -11.34 -13.41
CA PHE A 40 6.20 -10.39 -12.68
C PHE A 40 6.74 -11.00 -11.38
N ASP A 41 8.03 -10.79 -11.15
CA ASP A 41 8.67 -11.06 -9.87
C ASP A 41 8.30 -10.00 -8.83
N ILE A 42 8.25 -10.41 -7.57
CA ILE A 42 7.84 -9.59 -6.43
C ILE A 42 8.89 -9.69 -5.32
N ASP A 43 9.32 -8.53 -4.82
CA ASP A 43 10.05 -8.42 -3.57
C ASP A 43 9.18 -7.66 -2.55
N TYR A 44 9.43 -7.92 -1.26
CA TYR A 44 8.71 -7.30 -0.15
C TYR A 44 9.70 -6.48 0.68
N VAL A 45 9.31 -5.27 1.06
CA VAL A 45 10.09 -4.36 1.89
C VAL A 45 9.22 -3.84 3.02
N SER A 46 9.83 -3.59 4.17
CA SER A 46 9.17 -2.88 5.27
C SER A 46 10.13 -1.85 5.88
N PRO A 47 9.62 -0.83 6.60
CA PRO A 47 10.46 0.21 7.21
C PRO A 47 11.70 -0.29 7.96
N ASN A 48 11.59 -1.42 8.68
CA ASN A 48 12.66 -2.02 9.48
C ASN A 48 13.20 -3.34 8.88
N GLY A 49 12.63 -3.81 7.76
CA GLY A 49 12.80 -5.18 7.27
C GLY A 49 12.31 -6.24 8.26
N GLY A 50 12.53 -7.51 7.91
CA GLY A 50 12.22 -8.63 8.79
C GLY A 50 10.71 -8.89 8.92
N PHE A 51 10.26 -9.06 10.17
CA PHE A 51 8.94 -9.58 10.51
C PHE A 51 7.80 -8.56 10.27
N ILE A 52 6.68 -9.08 9.76
CA ILE A 52 5.46 -8.33 9.46
C ILE A 52 4.30 -8.81 10.33
N PRO A 53 3.75 -7.97 11.21
CA PRO A 53 2.55 -8.28 11.96
C PRO A 53 1.31 -8.25 11.05
N LEU A 54 0.38 -9.15 11.27
CA LEU A 54 -0.92 -9.15 10.59
C LEU A 54 -1.98 -8.49 11.49
N ASP A 55 -2.83 -7.64 10.90
CA ASP A 55 -3.99 -7.13 11.60
C ASP A 55 -4.99 -8.27 11.88
N PRO A 56 -5.32 -8.58 13.15
CA PRO A 56 -6.23 -9.69 13.44
C PRO A 56 -7.63 -9.52 12.83
N ARG A 57 -8.06 -8.29 12.53
CA ARG A 57 -9.34 -8.04 11.85
C ARG A 57 -9.30 -8.51 10.40
N SER A 58 -8.15 -8.40 9.72
CA SER A 58 -8.05 -8.82 8.31
C SER A 58 -8.24 -10.32 8.16
N MET A 59 -7.89 -11.11 9.18
CA MET A 59 -8.05 -12.57 9.19
C MET A 59 -9.52 -13.01 9.09
N LYS A 60 -10.48 -12.14 9.41
CA LYS A 60 -11.92 -12.43 9.25
C LYS A 60 -12.41 -12.29 7.81
N TYR A 61 -11.61 -11.70 6.93
CA TYR A 61 -11.93 -11.43 5.53
C TYR A 61 -11.13 -12.29 4.56
N THR A 62 -10.46 -13.34 5.07
CA THR A 62 -9.73 -14.30 4.24
C THR A 62 -10.67 -15.35 3.67
N ASP A 63 -10.41 -15.77 2.43
CA ASP A 63 -11.03 -16.94 1.80
C ASP A 63 -9.98 -18.03 1.55
N ASP A 64 -10.40 -19.14 0.92
CA ASP A 64 -9.50 -20.26 0.61
C ASP A 64 -8.34 -19.85 -0.31
N SER A 65 -8.57 -18.92 -1.24
CA SER A 65 -7.53 -18.41 -2.14
C SER A 65 -6.47 -17.64 -1.37
N ILE A 66 -6.89 -16.77 -0.45
CA ILE A 66 -5.98 -16.00 0.39
C ILE A 66 -5.20 -16.94 1.31
N MET A 67 -5.89 -17.90 1.93
CA MET A 67 -5.27 -18.85 2.84
C MET A 67 -4.29 -19.81 2.14
N ALA A 68 -4.53 -20.14 0.87
CA ALA A 68 -3.60 -20.95 0.09
C ALA A 68 -2.24 -20.25 -0.09
N LEU A 69 -2.23 -18.96 -0.46
CA LEU A 69 -0.99 -18.20 -0.59
C LEU A 69 -0.35 -17.91 0.78
N TYR A 70 -1.15 -17.57 1.78
CA TYR A 70 -0.65 -17.34 3.14
C TYR A 70 0.08 -18.56 3.73
N ARG A 71 -0.38 -19.78 3.41
CA ARG A 71 0.26 -21.04 3.83
C ARG A 71 1.48 -21.42 2.99
N ASN A 72 1.77 -20.72 1.89
CA ASN A 72 2.93 -21.00 1.06
C ASN A 72 4.23 -20.67 1.83
N PRO A 73 5.16 -21.61 2.02
CA PRO A 73 6.38 -21.36 2.78
C PRO A 73 7.23 -20.22 2.21
N SER A 74 7.30 -20.08 0.88
CA SER A 74 8.04 -19.00 0.23
C SER A 74 7.42 -17.64 0.52
N PHE A 75 6.08 -17.55 0.55
CA PHE A 75 5.37 -16.34 0.92
C PHE A 75 5.63 -15.99 2.40
N ILE A 76 5.50 -16.96 3.31
CA ILE A 76 5.77 -16.75 4.74
C ILE A 76 7.20 -16.24 4.95
N GLU A 77 8.19 -16.88 4.32
CA GLU A 77 9.58 -16.51 4.50
C GLU A 77 9.91 -15.12 3.93
N LYS A 78 9.43 -14.80 2.72
CA LYS A 78 9.80 -13.55 2.04
C LYS A 78 8.93 -12.36 2.42
N ALA A 79 7.62 -12.56 2.53
CA ALA A 79 6.67 -11.49 2.81
C ALA A 79 6.50 -11.27 4.31
N LEU A 80 6.52 -12.32 5.14
CA LEU A 80 6.11 -12.17 6.55
C LEU A 80 7.26 -12.25 7.57
N ARG A 81 8.35 -12.94 7.25
CA ARG A 81 9.48 -13.15 8.18
C ARG A 81 10.71 -12.32 7.84
N ASN A 82 11.04 -12.22 6.55
CA ASN A 82 12.31 -11.66 6.09
C ASN A 82 12.10 -10.65 4.95
N THR A 83 11.20 -9.67 5.16
CA THR A 83 11.11 -8.54 4.22
C THR A 83 12.45 -7.80 4.14
N LEU A 84 12.75 -7.26 2.97
CA LEU A 84 13.91 -6.41 2.77
C LEU A 84 13.81 -5.17 3.66
N LYS A 85 14.96 -4.68 4.10
CA LYS A 85 15.12 -3.31 4.58
C LYS A 85 15.19 -2.36 3.39
N PRO A 86 14.79 -1.08 3.54
CA PRO A 86 14.90 -0.11 2.46
C PRO A 86 16.34 0.02 1.91
N SER A 87 17.35 -0.13 2.76
CA SER A 87 18.77 -0.11 2.37
C SER A 87 19.21 -1.26 1.44
N GLU A 88 18.43 -2.33 1.36
CA GLU A 88 18.71 -3.51 0.52
C GLU A 88 18.04 -3.41 -0.86
N VAL A 89 17.20 -2.40 -1.06
CA VAL A 89 16.42 -2.20 -2.28
C VAL A 89 17.21 -1.35 -3.27
N ASN A 90 17.41 -1.87 -4.49
CA ASN A 90 17.86 -1.09 -5.63
C ASN A 90 16.64 -0.63 -6.46
N PRO A 91 16.27 0.66 -6.46
CA PRO A 91 15.07 1.15 -7.14
C PRO A 91 15.01 0.85 -8.64
N ASN A 92 16.16 0.67 -9.30
CA ASN A 92 16.24 0.43 -10.74
C ASN A 92 15.71 -0.96 -11.17
N ASP A 93 15.56 -1.88 -10.22
CA ASP A 93 15.06 -3.23 -10.48
C ASP A 93 13.53 -3.26 -10.60
N TYR A 94 12.83 -2.17 -10.24
CA TYR A 94 11.38 -2.13 -10.06
C TYR A 94 10.68 -1.23 -11.08
N ILE A 95 9.53 -1.69 -11.60
CA ILE A 95 8.61 -0.89 -12.42
C ILE A 95 7.47 -0.30 -11.62
N ALA A 96 7.25 -0.77 -10.41
CA ALA A 96 6.22 -0.27 -9.53
C ALA A 96 6.60 -0.48 -8.07
N ILE A 97 6.13 0.43 -7.24
CA ILE A 97 6.07 0.26 -5.79
C ILE A 97 4.60 0.26 -5.38
N TYR A 98 4.21 -0.72 -4.58
CA TYR A 98 2.85 -0.91 -4.10
C TYR A 98 2.80 -0.82 -2.58
N TYR A 99 2.10 0.18 -2.08
CA TYR A 99 1.84 0.36 -0.65
C TYR A 99 0.56 -0.35 -0.25
N THR A 100 0.73 -1.42 0.53
CA THR A 100 -0.38 -2.11 1.22
C THR A 100 -0.92 -1.25 2.36
N GLY A 101 -2.07 -1.61 2.90
CA GLY A 101 -2.71 -0.98 4.05
C GLY A 101 -2.80 -1.89 5.26
N GLY A 102 -3.92 -1.78 5.97
CA GLY A 102 -3.99 -2.05 7.42
C GLY A 102 -3.55 -0.83 8.23
N HIS A 103 -4.07 -0.67 9.44
CA HIS A 103 -3.92 0.59 10.18
C HIS A 103 -2.48 0.90 10.59
N GLY A 104 -1.62 -0.12 10.76
CA GLY A 104 -0.23 0.04 11.16
C GLY A 104 0.57 1.02 10.27
N VAL A 105 0.26 1.04 8.97
CA VAL A 105 0.96 1.88 7.98
C VAL A 105 0.91 3.38 8.29
N MET A 106 -0.07 3.82 9.08
CA MET A 106 -0.26 5.23 9.40
C MET A 106 0.86 5.81 10.27
N TRP A 107 1.65 4.95 10.93
CA TRP A 107 2.74 5.38 11.82
C TRP A 107 4.13 5.22 11.20
N ASP A 108 4.32 4.31 10.24
CA ASP A 108 5.65 4.00 9.72
C ASP A 108 5.83 4.27 8.22
N PHE A 109 4.77 4.56 7.45
CA PHE A 109 4.90 4.92 6.03
C PHE A 109 5.15 6.41 5.77
N PRO A 110 4.36 7.37 6.29
CA PRO A 110 4.39 8.77 5.81
C PRO A 110 5.77 9.44 5.91
N ASP A 111 6.51 9.13 6.97
CA ASP A 111 7.74 9.83 7.30
C ASP A 111 9.01 9.02 7.08
N ASN A 112 8.90 7.77 6.62
CA ASN A 112 10.08 6.95 6.29
C ASN A 112 10.84 7.54 5.10
N LYS A 113 12.06 8.03 5.37
CA LYS A 113 12.89 8.74 4.38
C LYS A 113 13.40 7.81 3.27
N GLU A 114 13.72 6.57 3.60
CA GLU A 114 14.29 5.62 2.64
C GLU A 114 13.23 5.12 1.67
N LEU A 115 12.03 4.76 2.17
CA LEU A 115 10.89 4.40 1.33
C LEU A 115 10.48 5.55 0.40
N LYS A 116 10.48 6.79 0.90
CA LYS A 116 10.25 7.97 0.04
C LYS A 116 11.31 8.12 -1.05
N SER A 117 12.58 7.86 -0.73
CA SER A 117 13.67 7.90 -1.70
C SER A 117 13.48 6.84 -2.79
N ILE A 118 13.14 5.60 -2.40
CA ILE A 118 12.87 4.49 -3.32
C ILE A 118 11.68 4.82 -4.22
N ALA A 119 10.56 5.25 -3.65
CA ALA A 119 9.36 5.60 -4.41
C ALA A 119 9.61 6.74 -5.40
N ARG A 120 10.35 7.78 -4.98
CA ARG A 120 10.73 8.89 -5.86
C ARG A 120 11.60 8.39 -7.01
N ALA A 121 12.60 7.55 -6.74
CA ALA A 121 13.47 7.00 -7.77
C ALA A 121 12.68 6.15 -8.79
N ILE A 122 11.81 5.24 -8.33
CA ILE A 122 10.94 4.44 -9.20
C ILE A 122 10.06 5.36 -10.07
N TYR A 123 9.45 6.40 -9.46
CA TYR A 123 8.60 7.32 -10.19
C TYR A 123 9.36 8.21 -11.19
N THR A 124 10.59 8.64 -10.87
CA THR A 124 11.43 9.39 -11.81
C THR A 124 11.89 8.51 -12.98
N HIS A 125 12.10 7.21 -12.76
CA HIS A 125 12.44 6.22 -13.79
C HIS A 125 11.22 5.63 -14.51
N HIS A 126 10.16 6.42 -14.67
CA HIS A 126 8.94 6.05 -15.40
C HIS A 126 8.13 4.89 -14.79
N GLY A 127 8.41 4.47 -13.55
CA GLY A 127 7.63 3.46 -12.83
C GLY A 127 6.32 3.97 -12.23
N TYR A 128 5.56 3.08 -11.59
CA TYR A 128 4.23 3.35 -11.04
C TYR A 128 4.23 3.44 -9.52
N LEU A 129 3.39 4.31 -8.99
CA LEU A 129 3.05 4.40 -7.57
C LEU A 129 1.68 3.78 -7.37
N LEU A 130 1.62 2.70 -6.61
CA LEU A 130 0.39 1.96 -6.36
C LEU A 130 0.07 2.01 -4.87
N SER A 131 -1.20 2.12 -4.49
CA SER A 131 -1.61 1.95 -3.08
C SER A 131 -3.04 1.46 -2.95
N VAL A 132 -3.38 0.89 -1.80
CA VAL A 132 -4.78 0.57 -1.44
C VAL A 132 -5.04 0.96 0.01
N CYS A 133 -6.31 1.25 0.35
CA CYS A 133 -6.75 1.40 1.75
C CYS A 133 -5.95 2.49 2.47
N HIS A 134 -5.35 2.18 3.62
CA HIS A 134 -4.46 3.11 4.34
C HIS A 134 -3.07 3.24 3.72
N GLY A 135 -2.69 2.38 2.78
CA GLY A 135 -1.40 2.44 2.08
C GLY A 135 -1.15 3.74 1.32
N ILE A 136 -2.21 4.51 1.02
CA ILE A 136 -2.09 5.90 0.55
C ILE A 136 -1.19 6.75 1.45
N ALA A 137 -1.08 6.41 2.74
CA ALA A 137 -0.15 7.02 3.70
C ALA A 137 1.29 7.11 3.19
N GLY A 138 1.75 6.11 2.42
CA GLY A 138 3.08 6.12 1.78
C GLY A 138 3.24 7.15 0.66
N LEU A 139 2.14 7.67 0.11
CA LEU A 139 2.13 8.64 -0.97
C LEU A 139 1.89 10.08 -0.48
N LEU A 140 1.30 10.26 0.71
CA LEU A 140 0.84 11.56 1.21
C LEU A 140 1.95 12.62 1.28
N ASN A 141 3.15 12.21 1.71
CA ASN A 141 4.30 13.10 1.92
C ASN A 141 5.35 13.00 0.81
N LEU A 142 5.06 12.29 -0.29
CA LEU A 142 5.99 12.13 -1.40
C LEU A 142 6.02 13.40 -2.26
N LYS A 143 7.23 13.92 -2.51
CA LYS A 143 7.47 15.17 -3.23
C LYS A 143 8.40 14.98 -4.43
N ASP A 144 8.20 15.78 -5.46
CA ASP A 144 9.11 15.89 -6.61
C ASP A 144 10.39 16.68 -6.24
N ASP A 145 11.32 16.77 -7.19
CA ASP A 145 12.59 17.49 -6.99
C ASP A 145 12.42 19.01 -6.81
N LYS A 146 11.24 19.54 -7.13
CA LYS A 146 10.86 20.94 -6.93
C LYS A 146 10.13 21.15 -5.59
N GLY A 147 9.96 20.10 -4.80
CA GLY A 147 9.29 20.13 -3.49
C GLY A 147 7.75 20.11 -3.56
N ASN A 148 7.15 19.92 -4.73
CA ASN A 148 5.69 19.77 -4.86
C ASN A 148 5.27 18.35 -4.49
N PHE A 149 4.13 18.19 -3.83
CA PHE A 149 3.55 16.88 -3.61
C PHE A 149 3.23 16.19 -4.94
N ILE A 150 3.66 14.94 -5.10
CA ILE A 150 3.42 14.17 -6.34
C ILE A 150 1.91 13.93 -6.57
N ILE A 151 1.14 13.88 -5.49
CA ILE A 151 -0.32 13.72 -5.52
C ILE A 151 -1.09 15.01 -5.83
N LYS A 152 -0.43 16.17 -5.90
CA LYS A 152 -1.09 17.45 -6.16
C LYS A 152 -1.79 17.42 -7.53
N ASP A 153 -3.01 17.91 -7.58
CA ASP A 153 -3.90 17.97 -8.76
C ASP A 153 -4.29 16.60 -9.36
N LYS A 154 -3.86 15.49 -8.75
CA LYS A 154 -4.14 14.11 -9.16
C LYS A 154 -5.45 13.59 -8.58
N ASN A 155 -6.17 12.81 -9.39
CA ASN A 155 -7.32 12.05 -8.91
C ASN A 155 -6.83 10.80 -8.18
N ILE A 156 -7.11 10.73 -6.88
CA ILE A 156 -6.71 9.59 -6.04
C ILE A 156 -7.85 9.16 -5.13
N THR A 157 -7.77 7.97 -4.58
CA THR A 157 -8.62 7.45 -3.51
C THR A 157 -7.77 6.75 -2.45
N GLY A 158 -8.40 6.33 -1.38
CA GLY A 158 -7.81 5.63 -0.24
C GLY A 158 -8.85 5.47 0.85
N PHE A 159 -8.47 4.96 2.01
CA PHE A 159 -9.44 4.72 3.08
C PHE A 159 -10.08 6.05 3.51
N THR A 160 -11.41 6.11 3.40
CA THR A 160 -12.15 7.37 3.54
C THR A 160 -12.34 7.75 5.00
N THR A 161 -12.58 9.05 5.27
CA THR A 161 -12.96 9.50 6.62
C THR A 161 -14.22 8.77 7.13
N THR A 162 -15.15 8.46 6.22
CA THR A 162 -16.38 7.72 6.57
C THR A 162 -16.06 6.27 6.96
N GLU A 163 -15.19 5.57 6.22
CA GLU A 163 -14.76 4.22 6.57
C GLU A 163 -13.98 4.20 7.90
N GLU A 164 -13.19 5.24 8.19
CA GLU A 164 -12.48 5.38 9.47
C GLU A 164 -13.46 5.53 10.65
N PHE A 165 -14.51 6.31 10.46
CA PHE A 165 -15.58 6.47 11.45
C PHE A 165 -16.31 5.14 11.69
N LEU A 166 -16.69 4.43 10.63
CA LEU A 166 -17.35 3.13 10.72
C LEU A 166 -16.44 2.05 11.32
N ALA A 167 -15.13 2.16 11.12
CA ALA A 167 -14.15 1.27 11.74
C ALA A 167 -13.94 1.54 13.23
N GLY A 168 -14.44 2.66 13.77
CA GLY A 168 -14.33 3.06 15.17
C GLY A 168 -12.94 3.54 15.58
N LYS A 169 -12.13 3.98 14.63
CA LYS A 169 -10.69 4.24 14.84
C LYS A 169 -10.27 5.71 14.67
N THR A 170 -11.23 6.61 14.37
CA THR A 170 -10.99 8.07 14.21
C THR A 170 -10.29 8.76 15.37
N LYS A 171 -10.51 8.33 16.62
CA LYS A 171 -9.87 8.90 17.81
C LYS A 171 -8.49 8.32 18.12
N ILE A 172 -8.08 7.29 17.38
CA ILE A 172 -6.85 6.53 17.63
C ILE A 172 -5.83 6.80 16.53
N VAL A 173 -6.28 6.91 15.28
CA VAL A 173 -5.39 7.19 14.14
C VAL A 173 -4.76 8.58 14.24
N PRO A 174 -3.49 8.75 13.79
CA PRO A 174 -2.78 10.03 13.93
C PRO A 174 -3.29 11.12 12.98
N PHE A 175 -3.97 10.75 11.90
CA PHE A 175 -4.55 11.66 10.92
C PHE A 175 -5.63 10.94 10.11
N LEU A 176 -6.33 11.67 9.23
CA LEU A 176 -7.29 11.11 8.28
C LEU A 176 -6.74 11.21 6.86
N ASN A 177 -6.53 10.07 6.19
CA ASN A 177 -5.94 10.00 4.84
C ASN A 177 -6.58 10.98 3.85
N GLN A 178 -7.92 10.98 3.79
CA GLN A 178 -8.68 11.88 2.92
C GLN A 178 -8.39 13.36 3.19
N HIS A 179 -8.26 13.75 4.46
CA HIS A 179 -8.02 15.15 4.83
C HIS A 179 -6.60 15.57 4.45
N VAL A 180 -5.60 14.75 4.75
CA VAL A 180 -4.20 15.04 4.41
C VAL A 180 -4.02 15.12 2.90
N ALA A 181 -4.53 14.14 2.15
CA ALA A 181 -4.50 14.13 0.69
C ALA A 181 -5.10 15.42 0.08
N THR A 182 -6.29 15.80 0.55
CA THR A 182 -6.97 17.03 0.08
C THR A 182 -6.17 18.28 0.44
N SER A 183 -5.60 18.35 1.65
CA SER A 183 -4.77 19.48 2.09
C SER A 183 -3.47 19.63 1.27
N HIS A 184 -2.96 18.52 0.72
CA HIS A 184 -1.82 18.49 -0.20
C HIS A 184 -2.22 18.73 -1.67
N GLY A 185 -3.48 19.07 -1.92
CA GLY A 185 -3.99 19.46 -3.24
C GLY A 185 -4.42 18.29 -4.13
N ALA A 186 -4.55 17.09 -3.59
CA ALA A 186 -5.08 15.96 -4.36
C ALA A 186 -6.59 16.08 -4.55
N LYS A 187 -7.09 15.62 -5.71
CA LYS A 187 -8.53 15.54 -6.02
C LYS A 187 -9.07 14.21 -5.51
N PHE A 188 -9.28 14.13 -4.19
CA PHE A 188 -9.71 12.90 -3.54
C PHE A 188 -11.11 12.49 -3.99
N GLN A 189 -11.23 11.31 -4.60
CA GLN A 189 -12.48 10.71 -5.03
C GLN A 189 -12.88 9.59 -4.07
N LYS A 190 -14.19 9.35 -3.92
CA LYS A 190 -14.70 8.26 -3.10
C LYS A 190 -15.98 7.68 -3.66
N LYS A 191 -16.18 6.38 -3.45
CA LYS A 191 -17.44 5.68 -3.63
C LYS A 191 -18.00 5.25 -2.28
N ARG A 192 -19.05 4.43 -2.31
CA ARG A 192 -19.61 3.80 -1.12
C ARG A 192 -18.49 3.07 -0.36
N PHE A 193 -18.52 3.20 0.95
CA PHE A 193 -17.59 2.50 1.84
C PHE A 193 -17.63 0.99 1.60
N TYR A 194 -16.50 0.32 1.77
CA TYR A 194 -16.37 -1.14 1.66
C TYR A 194 -16.88 -1.71 0.32
N THR A 195 -16.75 -0.93 -0.76
CA THR A 195 -17.00 -1.39 -2.13
C THR A 195 -15.75 -1.21 -2.97
N ASP A 196 -15.61 -2.03 -4.02
CA ASP A 196 -14.53 -1.90 -4.99
C ASP A 196 -14.51 -0.51 -5.64
N PHE A 197 -13.38 0.18 -5.49
CA PHE A 197 -13.10 1.42 -6.18
C PHE A 197 -11.60 1.68 -6.28
N ALA A 198 -11.09 1.68 -7.51
CA ALA A 198 -9.72 2.07 -7.80
C ALA A 198 -9.68 3.09 -8.96
N ILE A 199 -8.72 4.02 -8.90
CA ILE A 199 -8.51 5.08 -9.90
C ILE A 199 -7.06 5.04 -10.38
N THR A 200 -6.89 5.24 -11.69
CA THR A 200 -5.61 5.53 -12.34
C THR A 200 -5.57 6.99 -12.78
N ASP A 201 -4.53 7.72 -12.38
CA ASP A 201 -4.20 9.06 -12.90
C ASP A 201 -2.72 9.09 -13.32
N GLY A 202 -2.48 8.87 -14.61
CA GLY A 202 -1.14 8.66 -15.14
C GLY A 202 -0.49 7.43 -14.53
N ARG A 203 0.62 7.61 -13.82
CA ARG A 203 1.39 6.52 -13.19
C ARG A 203 1.11 6.35 -11.69
N ILE A 204 0.00 6.92 -11.20
CA ILE A 204 -0.47 6.76 -9.83
C ILE A 204 -1.79 5.98 -9.87
N ILE A 205 -1.85 4.84 -9.18
CA ILE A 205 -3.03 3.99 -9.12
C ILE A 205 -3.37 3.74 -7.66
N THR A 206 -4.58 4.10 -7.25
CA THR A 206 -4.98 4.03 -5.84
C THR A 206 -6.32 3.31 -5.69
N GLY A 207 -6.45 2.47 -4.67
CA GLY A 207 -7.68 1.76 -4.31
C GLY A 207 -8.21 2.21 -2.95
N GLN A 208 -9.53 2.28 -2.81
CA GLN A 208 -10.16 2.89 -1.63
C GLN A 208 -9.98 2.06 -0.36
N ASN A 209 -10.13 0.74 -0.44
CA ASN A 209 -10.29 -0.14 0.72
C ASN A 209 -9.88 -1.58 0.36
N PRO A 210 -9.92 -2.55 1.29
CA PRO A 210 -9.48 -3.91 1.01
C PRO A 210 -10.18 -4.58 -0.18
N PHE A 211 -11.40 -4.17 -0.54
CA PHE A 211 -12.15 -4.73 -1.67
C PHE A 211 -11.70 -4.19 -3.03
N SER A 212 -10.71 -3.29 -3.05
CA SER A 212 -10.22 -2.61 -4.26
C SER A 212 -8.88 -3.17 -4.77
N VAL A 213 -8.28 -4.14 -4.07
CA VAL A 213 -6.92 -4.63 -4.32
C VAL A 213 -6.77 -5.21 -5.72
N ARG A 214 -7.65 -6.15 -6.09
CA ARG A 214 -7.63 -6.75 -7.43
C ARG A 214 -7.84 -5.71 -8.53
N SER A 215 -8.66 -4.68 -8.29
CA SER A 215 -8.88 -3.60 -9.24
C SER A 215 -7.65 -2.72 -9.42
N VAL A 216 -6.88 -2.44 -8.36
CA VAL A 216 -5.57 -1.78 -8.46
C VAL A 216 -4.61 -2.62 -9.30
N ALA A 217 -4.47 -3.92 -9.00
CA ALA A 217 -3.59 -4.82 -9.75
C ALA A 217 -3.96 -4.88 -11.24
N ARG A 218 -5.25 -5.04 -11.56
CA ARG A 218 -5.73 -5.12 -12.95
C ARG A 218 -5.52 -3.82 -13.72
N GLN A 219 -5.77 -2.67 -13.11
CA GLN A 219 -5.48 -1.37 -13.73
C GLN A 219 -3.98 -1.21 -14.00
N PHE A 220 -3.13 -1.57 -13.05
CA PHE A 220 -1.68 -1.55 -13.26
C PHE A 220 -1.25 -2.44 -14.43
N ILE A 221 -1.74 -3.68 -14.51
CA ILE A 221 -1.46 -4.59 -15.62
C ILE A 221 -1.95 -4.04 -16.96
N GLN A 222 -3.07 -3.31 -16.99
CA GLN A 222 -3.55 -2.64 -18.20
C GLN A 222 -2.61 -1.50 -18.63
N GLU A 223 -2.15 -0.68 -17.69
CA GLU A 223 -1.26 0.45 -18.01
C GLU A 223 0.11 0.00 -18.56
N ILE A 224 0.69 -1.07 -18.04
CA ILE A 224 2.00 -1.55 -18.51
C ILE A 224 1.95 -2.36 -19.83
N LYS A 225 0.75 -2.66 -20.33
CA LYS A 225 0.53 -3.33 -21.63
C LYS A 225 0.26 -2.37 -22.78
N LYS A 226 0.06 -1.08 -22.48
CA LYS A 226 -0.09 -0.02 -23.49
C LYS A 226 1.26 0.35 -24.08
#